data_AF-A0A972E1J1-F1
#
_entry.id   AF-A0A972E1J1-F1
#
_cell.length_a   1.000
_cell.length_b   1.000
_cell.length_c   1.000
_cell.angle_alpha   90.00
_cell.angle_beta   90.00
_cell.angle_gamma   90.00
#
_symmetry.space_group_name_H-M   'P 1'
#
loop_
_entity.id
_entity.type
_entity.pdbx_description
1 polymer ?
#
loop_
_entity_poly.entity_id
_entity_poly.type
_entity_poly.pdbx_seq_one_letter_code
_entity_poly.pdbx_strand_id
1 'polypeptide(L)'
;MKRIKRFWLVIIVIAVVFISSALSCGSNPVLLTIHVWNNQGAGIAIRVEIDTVHYGPYANGETSTFYVSPGSVLKIWDVTHATYLVFNVAGGPYQYTINAGNTFLVDQVGPVIFIQIT
;
A
#
# COMPACT_ATOMS: atom_id res chain seq x y z
N MET A 1 20.56 -56.48 1.08
CA MET A 1 20.86 -55.14 1.66
C MET A 1 20.69 -53.96 0.69
N LYS A 2 21.00 -54.06 -0.62
CA LYS A 2 20.87 -52.93 -1.59
C LYS A 2 19.43 -52.44 -1.82
N ARG A 3 18.42 -53.32 -1.72
CA ARG A 3 17.00 -52.95 -1.93
C ARG A 3 16.41 -52.10 -0.80
N ILE A 4 16.85 -52.32 0.46
CA ILE A 4 16.39 -51.55 1.62
C ILE A 4 16.84 -50.08 1.56
N LYS A 5 18.06 -49.83 1.08
CA LYS A 5 18.63 -48.46 0.95
C LYS A 5 17.92 -47.66 -0.15
N ARG A 6 17.51 -48.32 -1.24
CA ARG A 6 16.73 -47.70 -2.33
C ARG A 6 15.34 -47.31 -1.88
N PHE A 7 14.73 -48.10 -1.00
CA PHE A 7 13.40 -47.81 -0.46
C PHE A 7 13.40 -46.55 0.42
N TRP A 8 14.40 -46.42 1.29
CA TRP A 8 14.60 -45.21 2.11
C TRP A 8 14.87 -43.96 1.28
N LEU A 9 15.66 -44.09 0.20
CA LEU A 9 15.96 -42.97 -0.68
C LEU A 9 14.71 -42.46 -1.42
N VAL A 10 13.82 -43.36 -1.85
CA VAL A 10 12.56 -42.97 -2.49
C VAL A 10 11.63 -42.23 -1.53
N ILE A 11 11.55 -42.67 -0.27
CA ILE A 11 10.74 -41.98 0.76
C ILE A 11 11.27 -40.56 1.01
N ILE A 12 12.59 -40.40 1.11
CA ILE A 12 13.22 -39.09 1.32
C ILE A 12 12.96 -38.17 0.13
N VAL A 13 13.11 -38.67 -1.11
CA VAL A 13 12.84 -37.86 -2.32
C VAL A 13 11.38 -37.43 -2.38
N ILE A 14 10.44 -38.32 -2.07
CA ILE A 14 9.01 -38.00 -2.03
C ILE A 14 8.73 -36.93 -0.95
N ALA A 15 9.28 -37.08 0.25
CA ALA A 15 9.11 -36.09 1.32
C ALA A 15 9.65 -34.70 0.94
N VAL A 16 10.81 -34.64 0.27
CA VAL A 16 11.40 -33.37 -0.21
C VAL A 16 10.52 -32.71 -1.27
N VAL A 17 9.92 -33.49 -2.17
CA VAL A 17 8.97 -32.96 -3.18
C VAL A 17 7.72 -32.38 -2.53
N PHE A 18 7.16 -33.05 -1.51
CA PHE A 18 5.99 -32.55 -0.77
C PHE A 18 6.28 -31.28 0.05
N ILE A 19 7.47 -31.16 0.62
CA ILE A 19 7.87 -29.94 1.35
C ILE A 19 8.09 -28.77 0.38
N SER A 20 8.64 -29.06 -0.80
CA SER A 20 8.92 -28.05 -1.83
C SER A 20 7.63 -27.46 -2.43
N SER A 21 6.58 -28.25 -2.59
CA SER A 21 5.28 -27.79 -3.09
C SER A 21 4.48 -26.99 -2.05
N ALA A 22 4.68 -27.23 -0.75
CA ALA A 22 4.09 -26.39 0.31
C ALA A 22 4.77 -25.00 0.38
N LEU A 23 6.08 -24.93 0.13
CA LEU A 23 6.83 -23.66 0.06
C LEU A 23 6.54 -22.86 -1.20
N SER A 24 6.05 -23.50 -2.27
CA SER A 24 5.66 -22.82 -3.51
C SER A 24 4.25 -22.22 -3.47
N CYS A 25 3.55 -22.29 -2.34
CA CYS A 25 2.36 -21.48 -2.10
C CYS A 25 2.79 -20.02 -1.87
N GLY A 26 3.39 -19.42 -2.89
CA GLY A 26 3.61 -17.99 -2.96
C GLY A 26 2.24 -17.35 -3.09
N SER A 27 1.72 -16.80 -2.00
CA SER A 27 0.64 -15.83 -2.08
C SER A 27 1.18 -14.68 -2.92
N ASN A 28 0.78 -14.61 -4.20
CA ASN A 28 0.97 -13.37 -4.95
C ASN A 28 0.31 -12.27 -4.11
N PRO A 29 1.06 -11.27 -3.62
CA PRO A 29 0.46 -10.22 -2.83
C PRO A 29 -0.59 -9.55 -3.72
N VAL A 30 -1.86 -9.64 -3.31
CA VAL A 30 -2.92 -8.90 -3.99
C VAL A 30 -2.61 -7.44 -3.77
N LEU A 31 -2.15 -6.74 -4.81
CA LEU A 31 -1.90 -5.31 -4.74
C LEU A 31 -3.20 -4.57 -5.05
N LEU A 32 -3.51 -3.60 -4.20
CA LEU A 32 -4.57 -2.63 -4.37
C LEU A 32 -4.02 -1.44 -5.14
N THR A 33 -4.79 -0.95 -6.10
CA THR A 33 -4.48 0.30 -6.79
C THR A 33 -5.10 1.44 -6.01
N ILE A 34 -4.30 2.46 -5.71
CA ILE A 34 -4.78 3.70 -5.12
C ILE A 34 -4.40 4.88 -6.01
N HIS A 35 -5.29 5.86 -6.07
CA HIS A 35 -5.05 7.11 -6.78
C HIS A 35 -5.08 8.27 -5.79
N VAL A 36 -4.06 9.13 -5.80
CA VAL A 36 -3.98 10.33 -4.96
C VAL A 36 -3.93 11.54 -5.87
N TRP A 37 -4.95 12.40 -5.77
CA TRP A 37 -5.00 13.66 -6.53
C TRP A 37 -4.79 14.86 -5.60
N ASN A 38 -3.78 15.66 -5.91
CA ASN A 38 -3.50 16.90 -5.19
C ASN A 38 -4.38 18.04 -5.73
N ASN A 39 -5.30 18.54 -4.91
CA ASN A 39 -6.10 19.73 -5.18
C ASN A 39 -5.98 20.76 -4.04
N GLN A 40 -4.79 20.88 -3.42
CA GLN A 40 -4.57 21.81 -2.30
C GLN A 40 -4.52 23.29 -2.72
N GLY A 41 -4.40 23.58 -4.02
CA GLY A 41 -4.27 24.94 -4.54
C GLY A 41 -2.88 25.24 -5.09
N ALA A 42 -2.79 26.27 -5.93
CA ALA A 42 -1.57 26.58 -6.67
C ALA A 42 -0.37 26.83 -5.75
N GLY A 43 0.75 26.18 -6.05
CA GLY A 43 2.00 26.31 -5.29
C GLY A 43 2.15 25.35 -4.12
N ILE A 44 1.12 24.58 -3.76
CA ILE A 44 1.19 23.57 -2.71
C ILE A 44 1.58 22.22 -3.29
N ALA A 45 2.67 21.65 -2.77
CA ALA A 45 3.12 20.31 -3.13
C ALA A 45 2.92 19.33 -1.98
N ILE A 46 2.51 18.11 -2.31
CA ILE A 46 2.29 17.04 -1.33
C ILE A 46 3.30 15.91 -1.49
N ARG A 47 3.59 15.22 -0.40
CA ARG A 47 4.34 13.96 -0.38
C ARG A 47 3.41 12.87 0.14
N VAL A 48 3.39 11.75 -0.56
CA VAL A 48 2.59 10.58 -0.19
C VAL A 48 3.49 9.64 0.61
N GLU A 49 3.08 9.27 1.81
CA GLU A 49 3.77 8.30 2.65
C GLU A 49 2.92 7.04 2.73
N ILE A 50 3.46 5.92 2.26
CA ILE A 50 2.83 4.60 2.38
C ILE A 50 3.76 3.76 3.25
N ASP A 51 3.27 3.40 4.43
CA ASP A 51 4.01 2.78 5.53
C ASP A 51 5.25 3.60 5.96
N THR A 52 6.40 3.32 5.35
CA THR A 52 7.68 3.98 5.63
C THR A 52 8.31 4.57 4.36
N VAL A 53 7.64 4.41 3.22
CA VAL A 53 8.15 4.86 1.92
C VAL A 53 7.50 6.19 1.57
N HIS A 54 8.33 7.13 1.17
CA HIS A 54 7.92 8.47 0.79
C HIS A 54 7.99 8.63 -0.73
N TYR A 55 6.93 9.20 -1.30
CA TYR A 55 6.77 9.43 -2.73
C TYR A 55 6.42 10.90 -3.02
N GLY A 56 6.86 11.40 -4.17
CA GLY A 56 6.72 12.81 -4.56
C GLY A 56 7.98 13.64 -4.29
N PRO A 57 7.89 14.98 -4.24
CA PRO A 57 6.66 15.78 -4.14
C PRO A 57 5.81 15.79 -5.42
N TYR A 58 4.50 15.95 -5.25
CA TYR A 58 3.51 16.07 -6.32
C TYR A 58 2.88 17.45 -6.29
N ALA A 59 2.92 18.15 -7.43
CA ALA A 59 2.40 19.51 -7.55
C ALA A 59 0.86 19.53 -7.54
N ASN A 60 0.28 20.72 -7.33
CA ASN A 60 -1.17 20.90 -7.42
C ASN A 60 -1.69 20.54 -8.82
N GLY A 61 -2.78 19.80 -8.86
CA GLY A 61 -3.38 19.26 -10.08
C GLY A 61 -2.81 17.89 -10.50
N GLU A 62 -1.72 17.42 -9.90
CA GLU A 62 -1.15 16.11 -10.23
C GLU A 62 -1.90 14.96 -9.57
N THR A 63 -2.12 13.90 -10.33
CA THR A 63 -2.66 12.63 -9.85
C THR A 63 -1.59 11.56 -9.92
N SER A 64 -1.37 10.87 -8.81
CA SER A 64 -0.41 9.78 -8.71
C SER A 64 -1.10 8.46 -8.42
N THR A 65 -0.59 7.39 -9.03
CA THR A 65 -1.12 6.03 -8.86
C THR A 65 -0.10 5.19 -8.12
N PHE A 66 -0.54 4.46 -7.08
CA PHE A 66 0.31 3.55 -6.31
C PHE A 66 -0.31 2.16 -6.25
N TYR A 67 0.57 1.16 -6.16
CA TYR A 67 0.20 -0.23 -5.95
C TYR A 67 0.66 -0.64 -4.57
N VAL A 68 -0.28 -1.01 -3.71
CA VAL A 68 -0.05 -1.15 -2.27
C VAL A 68 -0.70 -2.43 -1.75
N SER A 69 -0.11 -3.02 -0.71
CA SER A 69 -0.72 -4.19 -0.08
C SER A 69 -1.90 -3.78 0.79
N PRO A 70 -2.95 -4.61 0.90
CA PRO A 70 -3.97 -4.46 1.94
C PRO A 70 -3.32 -4.37 3.33
N GLY A 71 -3.83 -3.47 4.17
CA GLY A 71 -3.29 -3.18 5.50
C GLY A 71 -2.22 -2.08 5.52
N SER A 72 -1.70 -1.63 4.37
CA SER A 72 -0.73 -0.52 4.32
C SER A 72 -1.35 0.77 4.86
N VAL A 73 -0.54 1.61 5.50
CA VAL A 73 -0.97 2.90 6.07
C VAL A 73 -0.55 4.04 5.16
N LEU A 74 -1.54 4.81 4.70
CA LEU A 74 -1.34 6.02 3.90
C LEU A 74 -1.34 7.26 4.80
N LYS A 75 -0.38 8.16 4.59
CA LYS A 75 -0.36 9.52 5.12
C LYS A 75 0.00 10.50 4.01
N ILE A 76 -0.49 11.74 4.09
CA ILE A 76 -0.14 12.80 3.14
C ILE A 76 0.51 13.94 3.91
N TRP A 77 1.69 14.36 3.45
CA TRP A 77 2.44 15.46 4.01
C TRP A 77 2.41 16.66 3.08
N ASP A 78 1.95 17.81 3.56
CA ASP A 78 2.11 19.08 2.87
C ASP A 78 3.56 19.56 3.03
N VAL A 79 4.31 19.55 1.92
CA VAL A 79 5.72 19.94 1.89
C VAL A 79 5.88 21.44 2.14
N THR A 80 4.88 22.22 1.77
CA THR A 80 4.87 23.69 1.82
C THR A 80 4.67 24.19 3.24
N HIS A 81 3.70 23.61 3.95
CA HIS A 81 3.35 24.01 5.31
C HIS A 81 4.00 23.13 6.39
N ALA A 82 4.68 22.06 5.99
CA ALA A 82 5.34 21.11 6.89
C ALA A 82 4.38 20.48 7.91
N THR A 83 3.21 20.03 7.44
CA THR A 83 2.17 19.40 8.26
C THR A 83 1.56 18.19 7.57
N TYR A 84 1.12 17.20 8.35
CA TYR A 84 0.30 16.11 7.83
C TYR A 84 -1.13 16.59 7.55
N LEU A 85 -1.73 16.07 6.48
CA LEU A 85 -3.11 16.33 6.12
C LEU A 85 -4.05 15.34 6.80
N VAL A 86 -5.19 15.85 7.26
CA VAL A 86 -6.21 15.09 7.98
C VAL A 86 -7.04 14.25 7.00
N PHE A 87 -7.34 13.00 7.34
CA PHE A 87 -8.27 12.16 6.59
C PHE A 87 -9.66 12.22 7.25
N ASN A 88 -10.70 12.71 6.53
CA ASN A 88 -12.16 12.67 6.80
C ASN A 88 -12.85 14.06 6.77
N VAL A 89 -14.06 14.09 6.19
CA VAL A 89 -15.16 15.09 6.29
C VAL A 89 -15.53 15.55 7.71
N ALA A 90 -15.07 14.85 8.76
CA ALA A 90 -15.26 15.22 10.17
C ALA A 90 -13.95 15.50 10.94
N GLY A 91 -12.83 15.70 10.24
CA GLY A 91 -11.54 16.03 10.87
C GLY A 91 -10.89 14.84 11.60
N GLY A 92 -10.94 13.66 11.00
CA GLY A 92 -10.45 12.39 11.55
C GLY A 92 -8.90 12.27 11.66
N PRO A 93 -8.36 11.05 11.75
CA PRO A 93 -6.91 10.86 11.93
C PRO A 93 -6.09 11.22 10.67
N TYR A 94 -4.83 11.62 10.84
CA TYR A 94 -3.86 11.94 9.76
C TYR A 94 -3.36 10.72 8.96
N GLN A 95 -4.01 9.57 9.11
CA GLN A 95 -3.59 8.32 8.48
C GLN A 95 -4.80 7.48 8.10
N TYR A 96 -4.65 6.71 7.03
CA TYR A 96 -5.69 5.82 6.53
C TYR A 96 -5.13 4.42 6.26
N THR A 97 -5.78 3.40 6.80
CA THR A 97 -5.43 1.99 6.50
C THR A 97 -6.14 1.54 5.24
N ILE A 98 -5.36 1.08 4.26
CA ILE A 98 -5.87 0.70 2.94
C ILE A 98 -6.40 -0.74 3.00
N ASN A 99 -7.72 -0.90 2.92
CA ASN A 99 -8.37 -2.21 2.97
C ASN A 99 -9.00 -2.65 1.64
N ALA A 100 -9.10 -1.73 0.68
CA ALA A 100 -9.61 -1.95 -0.68
C ALA A 100 -9.00 -0.93 -1.65
N GLY A 101 -9.10 -1.16 -2.96
CA GLY A 101 -8.64 -0.23 -3.98
C GLY A 101 -9.54 0.99 -4.00
N ASN A 102 -8.99 2.15 -3.65
CA ASN A 102 -9.73 3.39 -3.41
C ASN A 102 -9.05 4.57 -4.11
N THR A 103 -9.84 5.58 -4.46
CA THR A 103 -9.32 6.90 -4.86
C THR A 103 -9.35 7.86 -3.66
N PHE A 104 -8.30 8.66 -3.51
CA PHE A 104 -8.12 9.66 -2.46
C PHE A 104 -7.96 11.04 -3.09
N LEU A 105 -8.88 11.93 -2.75
CA LEU A 105 -8.86 13.33 -3.15
C LEU A 105 -8.34 14.20 -1.99
N VAL A 106 -7.42 15.11 -2.28
CA VAL A 106 -6.80 15.98 -1.28
C VAL A 106 -7.21 17.44 -1.57
N ASP A 107 -8.35 17.88 -1.02
CA ASP A 107 -8.96 19.20 -1.30
C ASP A 107 -8.65 20.28 -0.25
N GLN A 108 -8.69 21.55 -0.66
CA GLN A 108 -8.56 22.69 0.22
C GLN A 108 -9.92 23.36 0.48
N VAL A 109 -10.56 23.10 1.62
CA VAL A 109 -11.73 23.88 2.06
C VAL A 109 -11.80 23.97 3.59
N GLY A 110 -11.28 25.05 4.18
CA GLY A 110 -11.42 25.29 5.63
C GLY A 110 -10.85 24.14 6.48
N PRO A 111 -11.14 24.06 7.80
CA PRO A 111 -10.42 23.15 8.71
C PRO A 111 -10.70 21.65 8.48
N VAL A 112 -11.30 21.23 7.37
CA VAL A 112 -11.68 19.84 7.11
C VAL A 112 -11.47 19.47 5.64
N ILE A 113 -10.55 18.53 5.41
CA ILE A 113 -10.22 17.99 4.09
C ILE A 113 -11.19 16.87 3.76
N PHE A 114 -11.90 17.01 2.64
CA PHE A 114 -12.84 16.01 2.14
C PHE A 114 -12.09 14.99 1.28
N ILE A 115 -11.83 13.81 1.85
CA ILE A 115 -11.37 12.66 1.08
C ILE A 115 -12.60 11.94 0.56
N GLN A 116 -12.88 12.14 -0.72
CA GLN A 116 -13.96 11.42 -1.40
C GLN A 116 -13.46 10.04 -1.84
N ILE A 117 -13.99 8.99 -1.21
CA ILE A 117 -13.85 7.61 -1.66
C ILE A 117 -14.99 7.37 -2.66
N THR A 118 -14.67 7.24 -3.94
CA THR A 118 -15.58 6.75 -4.99
C THR A 118 -15.29 5.31 -5.33
#